data_AF-A0A2S2QW26-F1
#
_entry.id   AF-A0A2S2QW26-F1
#
_cell.length_a   1.000
_cell.length_b   1.000
_cell.length_c   1.000
_cell.angle_alpha   90.00
_cell.angle_beta   90.00
_cell.angle_gamma   90.00
#
_symmetry.space_group_name_H-M   'P 1'
#
loop_
_entity.id
_entity.type
_entity.pdbx_description
1 polymer ?
#
loop_
_entity_poly.entity_id
_entity_poly.type
_entity_poly.pdbx_seq_one_letter_code
_entity_poly.pdbx_strand_id
1 'polypeptide(L)'
;MNDIKLNSYLSTKKHQYELLDDKIELFWKMEELPSKHIFTDEQKLYLTHFSENVYQNEDGKSIVKLPFKVNCNQQLGNSFNSALRRFLSLEKRLLKDSELNVKYKCLC
;
A
#
# COMPACT_ATOMS: atom_id res chain seq x y z
N MET A 1 -31.86 -10.50 -55.90
CA MET A 1 -30.87 -11.45 -55.33
C MET A 1 -29.91 -10.77 -54.35
N ASN A 2 -29.43 -9.56 -54.62
CA ASN A 2 -28.44 -8.85 -53.79
C ASN A 2 -29.01 -8.30 -52.47
N ASP A 3 -30.26 -7.82 -52.44
CA ASP A 3 -30.87 -7.24 -51.23
C ASP A 3 -31.11 -8.29 -50.13
N ILE A 4 -31.45 -9.52 -50.52
CA ILE A 4 -31.65 -10.65 -49.60
C ILE A 4 -30.32 -11.03 -48.93
N LYS A 5 -29.22 -11.01 -49.70
CA LYS A 5 -27.86 -11.29 -49.20
C LYS A 5 -27.35 -10.20 -48.26
N LEU A 6 -27.65 -8.94 -48.57
CA LEU A 6 -27.29 -7.80 -47.73
C LEU A 6 -28.07 -7.85 -46.41
N ASN A 7 -29.37 -8.13 -46.45
CA ASN A 7 -30.20 -8.26 -45.26
C ASN A 7 -29.78 -9.46 -44.39
N SER A 8 -29.40 -10.59 -44.98
CA SER A 8 -28.88 -11.72 -44.21
C SER A 8 -27.55 -11.40 -43.52
N TYR A 9 -26.67 -10.63 -44.19
CA TYR A 9 -25.38 -10.20 -43.63
C TYR A 9 -25.56 -9.19 -42.49
N LEU A 10 -26.46 -8.21 -42.67
CA LEU A 10 -26.77 -7.23 -41.63
C LEU A 10 -27.42 -7.89 -40.41
N SER A 11 -28.31 -8.87 -40.62
CA SER A 11 -28.93 -9.65 -39.54
C SER A 11 -27.92 -10.48 -38.75
N THR A 12 -26.99 -11.15 -39.44
CA THR A 12 -25.92 -11.92 -38.77
C THR A 12 -24.92 -11.02 -38.05
N LYS A 13 -24.55 -9.86 -38.63
CA LYS A 13 -23.73 -8.86 -37.94
C LYS A 13 -24.42 -8.32 -36.69
N LYS A 14 -25.69 -7.97 -36.77
CA LYS A 14 -26.49 -7.50 -35.64
C LYS A 14 -26.53 -8.53 -34.51
N HIS A 15 -26.81 -9.79 -34.86
CA HIS A 15 -26.81 -10.88 -33.88
C HIS A 15 -25.43 -11.11 -33.25
N GLN A 16 -24.34 -10.94 -34.01
CA GLN A 16 -22.98 -11.01 -33.45
C GLN A 16 -22.68 -9.88 -32.46
N TYR A 17 -23.19 -8.67 -32.70
CA TYR A 17 -23.05 -7.56 -31.76
C TYR A 17 -23.89 -7.77 -30.49
N GLU A 18 -25.13 -8.26 -30.62
CA GLU A 18 -25.97 -8.63 -29.47
C GLU A 18 -25.30 -9.70 -28.60
N LEU A 19 -24.75 -10.75 -29.21
CA LEU A 19 -23.99 -11.80 -28.51
C LEU A 19 -22.72 -11.28 -27.83
N LEU A 20 -22.14 -10.19 -28.34
CA LEU A 20 -20.96 -9.57 -27.74
C LEU A 20 -21.36 -8.69 -26.55
N ASP A 21 -22.41 -7.88 -26.69
CA ASP A 21 -22.96 -7.07 -25.61
C ASP A 21 -23.37 -7.94 -24.42
N ASP A 22 -24.04 -9.07 -24.66
CA ASP A 22 -24.41 -10.03 -23.61
C ASP A 22 -23.17 -10.56 -22.85
N LYS A 23 -22.07 -10.82 -23.58
CA LYS A 23 -20.82 -11.29 -22.99
C LYS A 23 -20.09 -10.21 -22.20
N ILE A 24 -20.12 -8.97 -22.69
CA ILE A 24 -19.55 -7.81 -21.99
C ILE A 24 -20.35 -7.52 -20.72
N GLU A 25 -21.69 -7.56 -20.79
CA GLU A 25 -22.55 -7.40 -19.62
C GLU A 25 -22.30 -8.51 -18.58
N LEU A 26 -22.18 -9.76 -19.02
CA LEU A 26 -21.84 -10.88 -18.15
C LEU A 26 -20.45 -10.70 -17.52
N PHE A 27 -19.47 -10.24 -18.29
CA PHE A 27 -18.13 -9.96 -17.79
C PHE A 27 -18.17 -8.93 -16.64
N TRP A 28 -18.87 -7.82 -16.83
CA TRP A 28 -19.00 -6.79 -15.79
C TRP A 28 -19.77 -7.28 -14.57
N LYS A 29 -20.84 -8.06 -14.75
CA LYS A 29 -21.59 -8.67 -13.63
C LYS A 29 -20.77 -9.69 -12.83
N MET A 30 -19.81 -10.37 -13.47
CA MET A 30 -18.93 -11.32 -12.77
C MET A 30 -17.84 -10.62 -11.96
N GLU A 31 -17.37 -9.45 -12.40
CA GLU A 31 -16.41 -8.63 -11.65
C GLU A 31 -17.08 -7.71 -10.61
N GLU A 32 -18.39 -7.49 -10.71
CA GLU A 32 -19.16 -6.79 -9.69
C GLU A 32 -19.09 -7.55 -8.36
N LEU A 33 -18.27 -7.02 -7.44
CA LEU A 33 -18.20 -7.49 -6.08
C LEU A 33 -19.57 -7.31 -5.40
N PRO A 34 -20.03 -8.28 -4.59
CA PRO A 34 -21.28 -8.14 -3.87
C PRO A 34 -21.25 -6.87 -2.99
N SER A 35 -22.32 -6.06 -3.08
CA SER A 35 -22.49 -4.79 -2.34
C SER A 35 -22.27 -4.91 -0.82
N LYS A 36 -22.41 -6.11 -0.27
CA LYS A 36 -22.15 -6.42 1.14
C LYS A 36 -21.06 -7.48 1.24
N HIS A 37 -19.82 -7.04 1.46
CA HIS A 37 -18.74 -7.94 1.82
C HIS A 37 -18.93 -8.41 3.26
N ILE A 38 -19.27 -9.68 3.45
CA ILE A 38 -19.14 -10.34 4.74
C ILE A 38 -17.68 -10.74 4.86
N PHE A 39 -16.91 -9.93 5.58
CA PHE A 39 -15.51 -10.26 5.85
C PHE A 39 -15.43 -11.42 6.84
N THR A 40 -14.56 -12.38 6.55
CA THR A 40 -14.13 -13.37 7.55
C THR A 40 -13.41 -12.64 8.70
N ASP A 41 -13.32 -13.28 9.86
CA ASP A 41 -12.65 -12.64 11.01
C ASP A 41 -11.16 -12.41 10.74
N GLU A 42 -10.51 -13.28 9.95
CA GLU A 42 -9.14 -13.06 9.45
C GLU A 42 -9.05 -11.82 8.56
N GLN A 43 -10.00 -11.65 7.63
CA GLN A 43 -10.02 -10.49 6.75
C GLN A 43 -10.23 -9.19 7.55
N LYS A 44 -11.12 -9.20 8.54
CA LYS A 44 -11.30 -8.04 9.44
C LYS A 44 -10.00 -7.71 10.18
N LEU A 45 -9.31 -8.72 10.73
CA LEU A 45 -8.04 -8.53 11.41
C LEU A 45 -6.98 -7.92 10.48
N TYR A 46 -6.87 -8.42 9.24
CA TYR A 46 -5.96 -7.87 8.25
C TYR A 46 -6.29 -6.42 7.88
N LEU A 47 -7.57 -6.12 7.64
CA LEU A 47 -8.02 -4.77 7.29
C LEU A 47 -7.74 -3.77 8.41
N THR A 48 -8.04 -4.16 9.66
CA THR A 48 -7.70 -3.35 10.84
C THR A 48 -6.19 -3.15 10.97
N HIS A 49 -5.40 -4.22 10.84
CA HIS A 49 -3.95 -4.09 10.87
C HIS A 49 -3.44 -3.18 9.75
N PHE A 50 -3.98 -3.28 8.54
CA PHE A 50 -3.59 -2.43 7.43
C PHE A 50 -3.92 -0.96 7.70
N SER A 51 -5.14 -0.64 8.13
CA SER A 51 -5.55 0.75 8.40
C SER A 51 -4.78 1.39 9.56
N GLU A 52 -4.41 0.60 10.57
CA GLU A 52 -3.61 1.08 11.71
C GLU A 52 -2.13 1.31 11.36
N ASN A 53 -1.60 0.59 10.37
CA ASN A 53 -0.17 0.61 10.05
C ASN A 53 0.13 1.32 8.73
N VAL A 54 -0.86 1.59 7.87
CA VAL A 54 -0.69 2.20 6.55
C VAL A 54 -1.73 3.29 6.36
N TYR A 55 -1.27 4.53 6.21
CA TYR A 55 -2.14 5.67 5.93
C TYR A 55 -1.43 6.70 5.05
N GLN A 56 -2.19 7.58 4.41
CA GLN A 56 -1.63 8.71 3.65
C GLN A 56 -1.63 9.97 4.51
N ASN A 57 -0.55 10.75 4.47
CA ASN A 57 -0.53 12.07 5.08
C ASN A 57 -1.25 13.10 4.18
N GLU A 58 -1.42 14.32 4.68
CA GLU A 58 -2.07 15.43 3.94
C GLU A 58 -1.36 15.77 2.62
N ASP A 59 -0.07 15.46 2.50
CA ASP A 59 0.74 15.66 1.29
C ASP A 59 0.64 14.48 0.28
N GLY A 60 -0.19 13.47 0.56
CA GLY A 60 -0.37 12.29 -0.28
C GLY A 60 0.76 11.25 -0.19
N LYS A 61 1.67 11.36 0.78
CA LYS A 61 2.73 10.37 1.04
C LYS A 61 2.18 9.22 1.88
N SER A 62 2.45 7.99 1.45
CA SER A 62 2.13 6.79 2.22
C SER A 62 3.08 6.63 3.41
N ILE A 63 2.52 6.66 4.61
CA ILE A 63 3.19 6.37 5.87
C ILE A 63 2.92 4.92 6.23
N VAL A 64 4.00 4.16 6.42
CA VAL A 64 3.96 2.75 6.82
C VAL A 64 4.67 2.59 8.16
N LYS A 65 3.97 2.01 9.14
CA LYS A 65 4.54 1.68 10.45
C LYS A 65 5.46 0.47 10.31
N LEU A 66 6.70 0.62 10.79
CA LEU A 66 7.68 -0.46 10.74
C LEU A 66 7.22 -1.63 11.65
N PRO A 67 7.23 -2.89 11.17
CA PRO A 67 6.76 -4.03 11.94
C PRO A 67 7.83 -4.43 12.97
N PHE A 68 7.71 -3.89 14.17
CA PHE A 68 8.51 -4.34 15.30
C PHE A 68 7.90 -5.61 15.92
N LYS A 69 8.75 -6.55 16.35
CA LYS A 69 8.30 -7.70 17.14
C LYS A 69 7.63 -7.22 18.43
N VAL A 70 6.55 -7.88 18.82
CA VAL A 70 5.92 -7.68 20.13
C VAL A 70 6.99 -7.89 21.21
N ASN A 71 7.09 -6.96 22.16
CA ASN A 71 8.11 -6.94 23.21
C ASN A 71 9.57 -6.79 22.75
N CYS A 72 9.84 -6.28 21.55
CA CYS A 72 11.20 -5.97 21.12
C CYS A 72 11.96 -5.09 22.15
N ASN A 73 11.27 -4.13 22.77
CA ASN A 73 11.83 -3.26 23.80
C ASN A 73 12.40 -4.04 25.01
N GLN A 74 11.86 -5.21 25.32
CA GLN A 74 12.37 -6.07 26.40
C GLN A 74 13.60 -6.88 25.97
N GLN A 75 13.75 -7.17 24.66
CA GLN A 75 14.90 -7.90 24.12
C GLN A 75 16.14 -7.03 23.90
N LEU A 76 16.00 -5.71 23.79
CA LEU A 76 17.14 -4.81 23.57
C LEU A 76 18.08 -4.69 24.80
N GLY A 77 17.67 -5.17 25.97
CA GLY A 77 18.50 -5.19 27.18
C GLY A 77 19.17 -3.85 27.48
N ASN A 78 20.49 -3.86 27.69
CA ASN A 78 21.30 -2.66 27.98
C ASN A 78 21.72 -1.85 26.74
N SER A 79 21.12 -2.09 25.56
CA SER A 79 21.43 -1.35 24.33
C SER A 79 21.21 0.14 24.52
N PHE A 80 20.11 0.54 25.17
CA PHE A 80 19.82 1.95 25.46
C PHE A 80 20.94 2.61 26.27
N ASN A 81 21.35 2.02 27.40
CA ASN A 81 22.42 2.56 28.25
C ASN A 81 23.76 2.64 27.50
N SER A 82 24.01 1.71 26.57
CA SER A 82 25.22 1.70 25.75
C SER A 82 25.18 2.79 24.68
N ALA A 83 24.05 2.96 24.00
CA ALA A 83 23.81 4.01 23.03
C ALA A 83 23.89 5.40 23.69
N LEU A 84 23.28 5.57 24.86
CA LEU A 84 23.30 6.81 25.63
C LEU A 84 24.71 7.20 26.04
N ARG A 85 25.52 6.26 26.57
CA ARG A 85 26.92 6.54 26.91
C ARG A 85 27.74 6.97 25.69
N ARG A 86 27.55 6.30 24.55
CA ARG A 86 28.20 6.68 23.28
C ARG A 86 27.76 8.07 22.82
N PHE A 87 26.46 8.36 22.88
CA PHE A 87 25.91 9.66 22.54
C PHE A 87 26.49 10.78 23.41
N LEU A 88 26.47 10.64 24.74
CA LEU A 88 27.03 11.63 25.66
C LEU A 88 28.55 11.82 25.48
N SER A 89 29.27 10.74 25.17
CA SER A 89 30.70 10.83 24.85
C SER A 89 30.94 11.58 23.54
N LEU A 90 30.08 11.38 22.54
CA LEU A 90 30.14 12.09 21.28
C LEU A 90 29.86 13.58 21.50
N GLU A 91 28.79 13.93 22.20
CA GLU A 91 28.44 15.32 22.55
C GLU A 91 29.62 16.04 23.22
N LYS A 92 30.25 15.43 24.23
CA LYS A 92 31.44 16.01 24.89
C LYS A 92 32.60 16.23 23.92
N ARG A 93 32.78 15.35 22.94
CA ARG A 93 33.86 15.47 21.94
C ARG A 93 33.56 16.58 20.93
N LEU A 94 32.31 16.67 20.47
CA LEU A 94 31.85 17.73 19.57
C LEU A 94 31.85 19.12 20.24
N LEU A 95 31.66 19.20 21.57
CA LEU A 95 31.81 20.45 22.30
C LEU A 95 33.26 20.94 22.39
N LYS A 96 34.23 20.02 22.41
CA LYS A 96 35.65 20.34 22.49
C LYS A 96 36.28 20.61 21.13
N ASP A 97 35.81 19.94 20.09
CA ASP A 97 36.31 20.04 18.73
C ASP A 97 35.25 20.69 17.83
N SER A 98 35.43 22.00 17.61
CA SER A 98 34.50 22.79 16.80
C SER A 98 34.50 22.38 15.32
N GLU A 99 35.63 21.91 14.78
CA GLU A 99 35.71 21.50 13.38
C GLU A 99 34.94 20.19 13.17
N LEU A 100 35.11 19.23 14.08
CA LEU A 100 34.37 17.97 14.07
C LEU A 100 32.87 18.17 14.23
N ASN A 101 32.45 19.14 15.07
CA ASN A 101 31.04 19.50 15.27
C ASN A 101 30.39 19.99 13.97
N VAL A 102 31.06 20.87 13.25
CA VAL A 102 30.59 21.37 11.95
C VAL A 102 30.40 20.21 10.97
N LYS A 103 31.37 19.29 10.86
CA LYS A 103 31.27 18.12 9.97
C LYS A 103 30.10 17.19 10.31
N TYR A 104 29.83 16.98 11.60
CA TYR A 104 28.71 16.16 12.06
C TYR A 104 27.34 16.80 11.79
N LYS A 105 27.24 18.13 11.89
CA LYS A 105 26.00 18.88 11.64
C LYS A 105 25.72 19.15 10.16
N CYS A 106 26.77 19.20 9.34
CA CYS A 106 26.69 19.46 7.91
C CYS A 106 26.42 18.21 7.06
N LEU A 107 26.09 17.07 7.66
CA LEU A 107 25.69 15.83 6.97
C LEU A 107 24.24 15.89 6.43
N CYS A 108 23.83 17.04 5.90
CA CYS A 108 22.54 17.28 5.25
C CYS A 108 22.78 17.87 3.87
#